data_AF-A0A5D2T5K5-F1
#
_entry.id   AF-A0A5D2T5K5-F1
#
_cell.length_a   1.000
_cell.length_b   1.000
_cell.length_c   1.000
_cell.angle_alpha   90.00
_cell.angle_beta   90.00
_cell.angle_gamma   90.00
#
_symmetry.space_group_name_H-M   'P 1'
#
loop_
_entity.id
_entity.type
_entity.pdbx_description
1 polymer ?
#
loop_
_entity_poly.entity_id
_entity_poly.type
_entity_poly.pdbx_seq_one_letter_code
_entity_poly.pdbx_strand_id
1 'polypeptide(L)'
;MRPTIYLFGDSITESSFADGGWGAALANHFCRTLDVVLRGYSGYNTRYAAFQHVPLDEYKQNLHSIVSSLKKRWPKTLVLLITPPPIDEDGRLRHPYVENPSGLPERTNEAAGSFAKACVETAEECGIPVVDLWTRMQQYTDWRKAYLSDGLHLTKEGNKVVFEEVMKKLEERGLSLEKLKADLPLIADIDHDDPLKAFQQ
;
A
#
# COMPACT_ATOMS: atom_id res chain seq x y z
N MET A 1 18.04 9.54 13.77
CA MET A 1 17.43 9.55 12.42
C MET A 1 16.06 8.92 12.56
N ARG A 2 15.04 9.63 12.07
CA ARG A 2 13.65 9.21 12.16
C ARG A 2 13.42 7.93 11.33
N PRO A 3 12.58 6.97 11.78
CA PRO A 3 12.18 5.85 10.94
C PRO A 3 11.49 6.32 9.65
N THR A 4 11.61 5.55 8.58
CA THR A 4 10.97 5.88 7.29
C THR A 4 10.23 4.68 6.74
N ILE A 5 8.98 4.89 6.34
CA ILE A 5 8.18 3.94 5.58
C ILE A 5 8.26 4.34 4.10
N TYR A 6 8.64 3.40 3.24
CA TYR A 6 8.61 3.60 1.79
C TYR A 6 7.41 2.87 1.20
N LEU A 7 6.55 3.58 0.48
CA LEU A 7 5.40 3.01 -0.22
C LEU A 7 5.78 2.74 -1.66
N PHE A 8 6.05 1.49 -2.01
CA PHE A 8 6.41 1.07 -3.36
C PHE A 8 5.22 0.40 -4.06
N GLY A 9 4.94 0.76 -5.31
CA GLY A 9 3.88 0.12 -6.08
C GLY A 9 3.53 0.84 -7.39
N ASP A 10 2.29 0.67 -7.83
CA ASP A 10 1.77 1.14 -9.12
C ASP A 10 0.98 2.46 -8.98
N SER A 11 0.00 2.69 -9.86
CA SER A 11 -0.88 3.87 -9.84
C SER A 11 -1.74 4.00 -8.59
N ILE A 12 -2.11 2.89 -7.93
CA ILE A 12 -2.85 2.91 -6.67
C ILE A 12 -1.94 3.44 -5.56
N THR A 13 -0.68 3.01 -5.54
CA THR A 13 0.31 3.56 -4.62
C THR A 13 0.64 5.01 -4.98
N GLU A 14 0.82 5.36 -6.25
CA GLU A 14 1.08 6.73 -6.71
C GLU A 14 -0.02 7.70 -6.25
N SER A 15 -1.28 7.28 -6.39
CA SER A 15 -2.45 8.07 -6.00
C SER A 15 -2.71 8.08 -4.49
N SER A 16 -1.94 7.34 -3.68
CA SER A 16 -2.16 7.23 -2.23
C SER A 16 -1.96 8.54 -1.45
N PHE A 17 -1.33 9.54 -2.06
CA PHE A 17 -1.17 10.89 -1.49
C PHE A 17 -2.20 11.90 -2.02
N ALA A 18 -3.14 11.47 -2.87
CA ALA A 18 -4.26 12.30 -3.29
C ALA A 18 -5.23 12.60 -2.12
N ASP A 19 -6.19 13.49 -2.34
CA ASP A 19 -7.20 13.82 -1.33
C ASP A 19 -8.00 12.57 -0.89
N GLY A 20 -7.95 12.26 0.40
CA GLY A 20 -8.52 11.02 0.97
C GLY A 20 -7.70 9.75 0.73
N GLY A 21 -6.46 9.88 0.25
CA GLY A 21 -5.55 8.76 0.00
C GLY A 21 -4.95 8.16 1.27
N TRP A 22 -4.74 6.83 1.27
CA TRP A 22 -4.26 6.09 2.44
C TRP A 22 -2.82 6.45 2.85
N GLY A 23 -1.97 6.81 1.88
CA GLY A 23 -0.59 7.23 2.11
C GLY A 23 -0.51 8.61 2.77
N ALA A 24 -1.36 9.55 2.35
CA ALA A 24 -1.53 10.84 3.03
C ALA A 24 -2.06 10.67 4.46
N ALA A 25 -3.05 9.79 4.65
CA ALA A 25 -3.57 9.46 5.97
C ALA A 25 -2.48 8.86 6.89
N LEU A 26 -1.64 7.96 6.35
CA LEU A 26 -0.51 7.38 7.07
C LEU A 26 0.53 8.45 7.47
N ALA A 27 0.90 9.33 6.55
CA ALA A 27 1.84 10.43 6.81
C ALA A 27 1.31 11.39 7.87
N ASN A 28 0.01 11.70 7.83
CA ASN A 28 -0.64 12.53 8.83
C ASN A 28 -0.69 11.85 10.20
N HIS A 29 -1.04 10.56 10.25
CA HIS A 29 -1.10 9.78 11.49
C HIS A 29 0.24 9.78 12.22
N PHE A 30 1.33 9.55 11.47
CA PHE A 30 2.68 9.51 12.01
C PHE A 30 3.41 10.85 11.97
N CYS A 31 2.68 11.96 11.83
CA CYS A 31 3.29 13.28 11.81
C CYS A 31 4.18 13.46 13.06
N ARG A 32 5.36 14.05 12.84
CA ARG A 32 6.38 14.25 13.87
C ARG A 32 7.10 12.98 14.38
N THR A 33 6.69 11.76 14.02
CA THR A 33 7.28 10.51 14.57
C THR A 33 7.96 9.61 13.54
N LEU A 34 7.42 9.49 12.31
CA LEU A 34 8.11 8.83 11.19
C LEU A 34 7.81 9.50 9.84
N ASP A 35 8.68 9.25 8.86
CA ASP A 35 8.49 9.77 7.50
C ASP A 35 7.83 8.73 6.62
N VAL A 36 6.92 9.16 5.75
CA VAL A 36 6.31 8.31 4.72
C VAL A 36 6.73 8.82 3.35
N VAL A 37 7.42 7.98 2.59
CA VAL A 37 8.00 8.33 1.28
C VAL A 37 7.28 7.56 0.19
N LEU A 38 6.63 8.30 -0.72
CA LEU A 38 5.94 7.75 -1.87
C LEU A 38 6.91 7.34 -2.99
N ARG A 39 6.77 6.10 -3.47
CA ARG A 39 7.45 5.51 -4.63
C ARG A 39 6.47 4.65 -5.45
N GLY A 40 5.30 5.22 -5.75
CA GLY A 40 4.34 4.65 -6.71
C GLY A 40 4.68 5.08 -8.13
N TYR A 41 4.43 4.20 -9.11
CA TYR A 41 4.77 4.43 -10.51
C TYR A 41 3.62 4.02 -11.43
N SER A 42 2.76 4.98 -11.78
CA SER A 42 1.68 4.77 -12.75
C SER A 42 2.24 4.52 -14.16
N GLY A 43 1.65 3.59 -14.89
CA GLY A 43 2.06 3.27 -16.26
C GLY A 43 3.38 2.49 -16.38
N TYR A 44 4.12 2.26 -15.30
CA TYR A 44 5.31 1.40 -15.28
C TYR A 44 4.93 -0.07 -15.10
N ASN A 45 4.22 -0.62 -16.09
CA ASN A 45 4.35 -2.03 -16.43
C ASN A 45 5.10 -2.14 -17.76
N THR A 46 5.93 -3.16 -17.89
CA THR A 46 6.87 -3.32 -19.00
C THR A 46 6.13 -3.42 -20.34
N ARG A 47 6.15 -2.30 -21.08
CA ARG A 47 5.99 -2.12 -22.53
C ARG A 47 4.67 -2.57 -23.17
N TYR A 48 3.78 -1.61 -23.39
CA TYR A 48 2.88 -1.48 -24.54
C TYR A 48 2.13 -2.75 -25.03
N ALA A 49 0.85 -2.83 -24.67
CA ALA A 49 -0.25 -3.16 -25.60
C ALA A 49 -0.46 -4.61 -26.13
N ALA A 50 -0.12 -5.68 -25.39
CA ALA A 50 -0.67 -7.00 -25.73
C ALA A 50 -1.29 -7.78 -24.56
N PHE A 51 -0.61 -8.01 -23.44
CA PHE A 51 -1.23 -8.64 -22.27
C PHE A 51 -0.49 -8.15 -21.01
N GLN A 52 -1.15 -7.35 -20.17
CA GLN A 52 -0.63 -6.98 -18.84
C GLN A 52 -0.69 -8.19 -17.90
N HIS A 53 0.20 -9.16 -18.09
CA HIS A 53 0.32 -10.28 -17.17
C HIS A 53 1.76 -10.78 -17.15
N VAL A 54 2.52 -10.38 -16.12
CA VAL A 54 3.70 -11.15 -15.73
C VAL A 54 3.22 -12.57 -15.36
N PRO A 55 3.81 -13.66 -15.87
CA PRO A 55 3.41 -15.01 -15.48
C PRO A 55 3.37 -15.16 -13.96
N LEU A 56 2.39 -15.91 -13.42
CA LEU A 56 2.16 -15.96 -11.97
C LEU A 56 3.40 -16.46 -11.20
N ASP A 57 4.12 -17.42 -11.76
CA ASP A 57 5.38 -17.92 -11.18
C ASP A 57 6.47 -16.84 -11.17
N GLU A 58 6.56 -16.04 -12.24
CA GLU A 58 7.52 -14.92 -12.32
C GLU A 58 7.14 -13.82 -11.31
N TYR A 59 5.85 -13.54 -11.13
CA TYR A 59 5.37 -12.63 -10.09
C TYR A 59 5.81 -13.09 -8.69
N LYS A 60 5.61 -14.37 -8.37
CA LYS A 60 6.05 -14.96 -7.10
C LYS A 60 7.57 -14.82 -6.92
N GLN A 61 8.35 -15.18 -7.93
CA GLN A 61 9.81 -15.05 -7.92
C GLN A 61 10.29 -13.60 -7.76
N ASN A 62 9.61 -12.65 -8.41
CA ASN A 62 9.91 -11.23 -8.29
C ASN A 62 9.65 -10.73 -6.86
N LEU A 63 8.53 -11.11 -6.24
CA LEU A 63 8.24 -10.77 -4.85
C LEU A 63 9.30 -11.34 -3.89
N HIS A 64 9.67 -12.63 -4.03
CA HIS A 64 10.76 -13.21 -3.23
C HIS A 64 12.07 -12.44 -3.42
N SER A 65 12.41 -12.09 -4.66
CA SER A 65 13.65 -11.38 -4.98
C SER A 65 13.68 -9.99 -4.35
N ILE A 66 12.55 -9.26 -4.38
CA ILE A 66 12.40 -7.95 -3.73
C ILE A 66 12.58 -8.10 -2.21
N VAL A 67 11.82 -8.99 -1.58
CA VAL A 67 11.87 -9.19 -0.11
C VAL A 67 13.28 -9.61 0.33
N SER A 68 13.88 -10.58 -0.36
CA SER A 68 15.22 -11.07 -0.08
C SER A 68 16.27 -9.96 -0.23
N SER A 69 16.20 -9.17 -1.30
CA SER A 69 17.13 -8.06 -1.53
C SER A 69 17.02 -6.99 -0.43
N LEU A 70 15.80 -6.62 -0.04
CA LEU A 70 15.55 -5.66 1.03
C LEU A 70 16.06 -6.17 2.38
N LYS A 71 15.77 -7.42 2.74
CA LYS A 71 16.23 -8.04 3.99
C LYS A 71 17.74 -8.26 4.02
N LYS A 72 18.36 -8.62 2.90
CA LYS A 72 19.82 -8.73 2.78
C LYS A 72 20.51 -7.38 3.00
N ARG A 73 19.95 -6.31 2.44
CA ARG A 73 20.52 -4.95 2.58
C ARG A 73 20.23 -4.34 3.95
N TRP A 74 19.03 -4.54 4.48
CA TRP A 74 18.56 -3.99 5.74
C TRP A 74 17.86 -5.07 6.59
N PRO A 75 18.64 -5.88 7.33
CA PRO A 75 18.10 -7.04 8.06
C PRO A 75 17.01 -6.71 9.09
N LYS A 76 17.07 -5.51 9.67
CA LYS A 76 16.11 -5.03 10.67
C LYS A 76 14.88 -4.33 10.07
N THR A 77 14.85 -4.07 8.77
CA THR A 77 13.71 -3.39 8.14
C THR A 77 12.48 -4.27 8.17
N LEU A 78 11.35 -3.69 8.58
CA LEU A 78 10.05 -4.33 8.41
C LEU A 78 9.67 -4.28 6.93
N VAL A 79 9.34 -5.44 6.37
CA VAL A 79 8.80 -5.54 5.00
C VAL A 79 7.37 -6.04 5.16
N LEU A 80 6.43 -5.36 4.50
CA LEU A 80 5.01 -5.70 4.50
C LEU A 80 4.56 -5.75 3.05
N LEU A 81 3.89 -6.84 2.66
CA LEU A 81 3.25 -6.93 1.35
C LEU A 81 1.78 -6.55 1.44
N ILE A 82 1.24 -6.01 0.35
CA ILE A 82 -0.18 -5.69 0.19
C ILE A 82 -0.62 -6.42 -1.08
N THR A 83 -1.65 -7.25 -1.00
CA THR A 83 -2.19 -7.93 -2.18
C THR A 83 -2.84 -6.93 -3.13
N PRO A 84 -2.89 -7.21 -4.45
CA PRO A 84 -3.73 -6.45 -5.36
C PRO A 84 -5.18 -6.41 -4.84
N PRO A 85 -5.89 -5.27 -4.97
CA PRO A 85 -7.32 -5.21 -4.62
C PRO A 85 -8.16 -6.06 -5.59
N PRO A 86 -9.44 -6.32 -5.26
CA PRO A 86 -10.34 -6.96 -6.20
C PRO A 86 -10.63 -6.05 -7.40
N ILE A 87 -11.10 -6.63 -8.51
CA ILE A 87 -11.44 -5.91 -9.75
C ILE A 87 -12.94 -5.94 -9.98
N ASP A 88 -13.54 -4.77 -10.22
CA ASP A 88 -14.91 -4.69 -10.73
C ASP A 88 -14.89 -4.64 -12.26
N GLU A 89 -15.14 -5.80 -12.87
CA GLU A 89 -15.15 -5.99 -14.33
C GLU A 89 -16.17 -5.09 -15.03
N ASP A 90 -17.35 -4.86 -14.44
CA ASP A 90 -18.36 -3.95 -14.99
C ASP A 90 -17.90 -2.49 -14.93
N GLY A 91 -17.14 -2.13 -13.89
CA GLY A 91 -16.44 -0.86 -13.80
C GLY A 91 -15.39 -0.71 -14.89
N ARG A 92 -14.58 -1.75 -15.13
CA ARG A 92 -13.55 -1.75 -16.17
C ARG A 92 -14.12 -1.63 -17.58
N LEU A 93 -15.22 -2.32 -17.86
CA LEU A 93 -15.93 -2.21 -19.14
C LEU A 93 -16.47 -0.79 -19.40
N ARG A 94 -16.91 -0.08 -18.36
CA ARG A 94 -17.39 1.31 -18.46
C ARG A 94 -16.27 2.34 -18.57
N HIS A 95 -15.08 2.01 -18.08
CA HIS A 95 -13.95 2.94 -17.97
C HIS A 95 -12.65 2.35 -18.55
N PRO A 96 -12.62 1.79 -19.78
CA PRO A 96 -11.46 1.09 -20.29
C PRO A 96 -10.26 2.04 -20.46
N TYR A 97 -9.04 1.54 -20.27
CA TYR A 97 -7.82 2.36 -20.40
C TYR A 97 -7.56 2.83 -21.84
N VAL A 98 -8.00 2.03 -22.80
CA VAL A 98 -7.87 2.23 -24.24
C VAL A 98 -9.18 1.82 -24.90
N GLU A 99 -9.33 2.10 -26.20
CA GLU A 99 -10.48 1.59 -26.94
C GLU A 99 -10.61 0.07 -26.79
N ASN A 100 -11.80 -0.39 -26.43
CA ASN A 100 -12.10 -1.79 -26.14
C ASN A 100 -13.10 -2.37 -27.16
N PRO A 101 -12.64 -2.71 -28.38
CA PRO A 101 -13.53 -3.25 -29.42
C PRO A 101 -14.03 -4.67 -29.12
N SER A 102 -13.38 -5.42 -28.23
CA SER A 102 -13.81 -6.78 -27.86
C SER A 102 -14.99 -6.78 -26.89
N GLY A 103 -15.21 -5.67 -26.15
CA GLY A 103 -16.24 -5.59 -25.12
C GLY A 103 -16.00 -6.52 -23.93
N LEU A 104 -14.77 -7.05 -23.78
CA LEU A 104 -14.37 -7.89 -22.66
C LEU A 104 -13.55 -7.08 -21.66
N PRO A 105 -13.66 -7.35 -20.35
CA PRO A 105 -12.85 -6.64 -19.37
C PRO A 105 -11.38 -7.01 -19.56
N GLU A 106 -10.50 -6.02 -19.57
CA GLU A 106 -9.06 -6.22 -19.77
C GLU A 106 -8.35 -6.81 -18.55
N ARG A 107 -9.06 -6.90 -17.41
CA ARG A 107 -8.64 -7.54 -16.17
C ARG A 107 -9.84 -8.25 -15.55
N THR A 108 -9.61 -9.40 -14.95
CA THR A 108 -10.67 -10.15 -14.24
C THR A 108 -10.41 -10.20 -12.74
N ASN A 109 -11.48 -10.30 -11.95
CA ASN A 109 -11.36 -10.46 -10.50
C ASN A 109 -10.75 -11.82 -10.13
N GLU A 110 -11.02 -12.85 -10.93
CA GLU A 110 -10.43 -14.18 -10.78
C GLU A 110 -8.90 -14.15 -10.95
N ALA A 111 -8.41 -13.46 -11.99
CA ALA A 111 -6.98 -13.29 -12.19
C ALA A 111 -6.36 -12.52 -11.01
N ALA A 112 -6.97 -11.39 -10.60
CA ALA A 112 -6.51 -10.64 -9.42
C ALA A 112 -6.45 -11.51 -8.15
N GLY A 113 -7.42 -12.41 -7.97
CA GLY A 113 -7.43 -13.38 -6.87
C GLY A 113 -6.26 -14.36 -6.91
N SER A 114 -5.87 -14.83 -8.09
CA SER A 114 -4.68 -15.68 -8.26
C SER A 114 -3.40 -14.96 -7.84
N PHE A 115 -3.23 -13.68 -8.21
CA PHE A 115 -2.08 -12.87 -7.77
C PHE A 115 -2.12 -12.54 -6.28
N ALA A 116 -3.30 -12.24 -5.74
CA ALA A 116 -3.48 -11.99 -4.31
C ALA A 116 -3.06 -13.22 -3.49
N LYS A 117 -3.52 -14.41 -3.89
CA LYS A 117 -3.12 -15.67 -3.29
C LYS A 117 -1.60 -15.89 -3.35
N ALA A 118 -0.99 -15.72 -4.53
CA ALA A 118 0.46 -15.86 -4.68
C ALA A 118 1.24 -14.87 -3.80
N CYS A 119 0.74 -13.65 -3.63
CA CYS A 119 1.34 -12.65 -2.75
C CYS A 119 1.26 -13.03 -1.28
N VAL A 120 0.12 -13.58 -0.83
CA VAL A 120 -0.05 -14.09 0.54
C VAL A 120 0.90 -15.25 0.81
N GLU A 121 0.92 -16.26 -0.07
CA GLU A 121 1.84 -17.40 0.04
C GLU A 121 3.30 -16.95 0.09
N THR A 122 3.70 -16.00 -0.76
CA THR A 122 5.06 -15.45 -0.76
C THR A 122 5.40 -14.79 0.57
N ALA A 123 4.46 -14.03 1.16
CA ALA A 123 4.67 -13.37 2.44
C ALA A 123 4.84 -14.39 3.57
N GLU A 124 4.03 -15.45 3.57
CA GLU A 124 4.12 -16.57 4.51
C GLU A 124 5.47 -17.29 4.40
N GLU A 125 5.88 -17.66 3.18
CA GLU A 125 7.17 -18.30 2.90
C GLU A 125 8.36 -17.42 3.33
N CYS A 126 8.23 -16.10 3.19
CA CYS A 126 9.25 -15.14 3.64
C CYS A 126 9.17 -14.80 5.14
N GLY A 127 8.14 -15.24 5.86
CA GLY A 127 7.91 -14.91 7.27
C GLY A 127 7.64 -13.42 7.54
N ILE A 128 7.03 -12.70 6.58
CA ILE A 128 6.72 -11.27 6.67
C ILE A 128 5.20 -11.02 6.74
N PRO A 129 4.74 -9.90 7.35
CA PRO A 129 3.32 -9.56 7.33
C PRO A 129 2.79 -9.27 5.92
N VAL A 130 1.51 -9.56 5.73
CA VAL A 130 0.74 -9.24 4.51
C VAL A 130 -0.61 -8.65 4.87
N VAL A 131 -1.07 -7.69 4.06
CA VAL A 131 -2.45 -7.20 4.02
C VAL A 131 -3.14 -7.82 2.83
N ASP A 132 -4.14 -8.66 3.06
CA ASP A 132 -4.95 -9.28 2.00
C ASP A 132 -6.18 -8.42 1.65
N LEU A 133 -5.94 -7.39 0.82
CA LEU A 133 -6.99 -6.48 0.35
C LEU A 133 -8.03 -7.18 -0.51
N TRP A 134 -7.61 -8.10 -1.39
CA TRP A 134 -8.51 -8.86 -2.26
C TRP A 134 -9.62 -9.53 -1.46
N THR A 135 -9.25 -10.29 -0.43
CA THR A 135 -10.23 -10.97 0.43
C THR A 135 -10.99 -9.96 1.29
N ARG A 136 -10.28 -9.00 1.91
CA ARG A 136 -10.87 -8.07 2.89
C ARG A 136 -11.97 -7.21 2.30
N MET A 137 -11.74 -6.60 1.13
CA MET A 137 -12.71 -5.71 0.49
C MET A 137 -14.00 -6.44 0.10
N GLN A 138 -13.88 -7.70 -0.34
CA GLN A 138 -15.01 -8.50 -0.81
C GLN A 138 -15.92 -9.05 0.30
N GLN A 139 -15.56 -8.84 1.57
CA GLN A 139 -16.44 -9.15 2.71
C GLN A 139 -17.63 -8.19 2.81
N TYR A 140 -17.62 -7.09 2.06
CA TYR A 140 -18.69 -6.11 2.02
C TYR A 140 -19.53 -6.24 0.76
N THR A 141 -20.86 -6.33 0.85
CA THR A 141 -21.74 -6.64 -0.30
C THR A 141 -21.57 -5.67 -1.48
N ASP A 142 -21.42 -4.38 -1.23
CA ASP A 142 -21.33 -3.34 -2.27
C ASP A 142 -19.90 -2.88 -2.56
N TRP A 143 -18.90 -3.72 -2.27
CA TRP A 143 -17.46 -3.37 -2.35
C TRP A 143 -17.05 -2.76 -3.69
N ARG A 144 -17.64 -3.21 -4.80
CA ARG A 144 -17.30 -2.75 -6.17
C ARG A 144 -17.42 -1.24 -6.30
N LYS A 145 -18.57 -0.68 -5.92
CA LYS A 145 -18.85 0.76 -6.02
C LYS A 145 -18.38 1.52 -4.78
N ALA A 146 -18.41 0.87 -3.61
CA ALA A 146 -17.97 1.50 -2.38
C ALA A 146 -16.47 1.78 -2.39
N TYR A 147 -15.66 0.84 -2.90
CA TYR A 147 -14.21 0.89 -2.80
C TYR A 147 -13.49 1.19 -4.11
N LEU A 148 -14.11 1.00 -5.28
CA LEU A 148 -13.48 1.25 -6.58
C LEU A 148 -14.25 2.31 -7.38
N SER A 149 -13.51 3.27 -7.93
CA SER A 149 -14.05 4.43 -8.65
C SER A 149 -14.32 4.15 -10.13
N ASP A 150 -13.42 3.40 -10.77
CA ASP A 150 -13.44 3.02 -12.18
C ASP A 150 -13.33 1.51 -12.38
N GLY A 151 -13.61 0.75 -11.32
CA GLY A 151 -13.45 -0.68 -11.22
C GLY A 151 -12.04 -1.19 -10.93
N LEU A 152 -11.10 -0.28 -10.65
CA LEU A 152 -9.75 -0.60 -10.20
C LEU A 152 -9.22 0.37 -9.13
N HIS A 153 -9.27 1.67 -9.39
CA HIS A 153 -8.65 2.66 -8.52
C HIS A 153 -9.53 2.93 -7.32
N LEU A 154 -8.89 3.06 -6.15
CA LEU A 154 -9.59 3.18 -4.88
C LEU A 154 -10.37 4.49 -4.77
N THR A 155 -11.60 4.41 -4.27
CA THR A 155 -12.35 5.56 -3.74
C THR A 155 -11.74 6.01 -2.41
N LYS A 156 -12.24 7.11 -1.82
CA LYS A 156 -11.88 7.50 -0.44
C LYS A 156 -12.14 6.37 0.57
N GLU A 157 -13.20 5.61 0.35
CA GLU A 157 -13.61 4.54 1.26
C GLU A 157 -12.75 3.30 1.04
N GLY A 158 -12.36 3.01 -0.20
CA GLY A 158 -11.37 1.99 -0.52
C GLY A 158 -10.00 2.32 0.10
N ASN A 159 -9.55 3.58 0.01
CA ASN A 159 -8.34 4.06 0.66
C ASN A 159 -8.41 3.91 2.19
N LYS A 160 -9.56 4.20 2.80
CA LYS A 160 -9.75 4.01 4.25
C LYS A 160 -9.53 2.56 4.68
N VAL A 161 -10.04 1.59 3.92
CA VAL A 161 -9.80 0.16 4.20
C VAL A 161 -8.31 -0.17 4.16
N VAL A 162 -7.56 0.34 3.16
CA VAL A 162 -6.11 0.13 3.09
C VAL A 162 -5.40 0.71 4.30
N PHE A 163 -5.73 1.94 4.69
CA PHE A 163 -5.16 2.60 5.86
C PHE A 163 -5.38 1.77 7.14
N GLU A 164 -6.61 1.33 7.39
CA GLU A 164 -6.96 0.58 8.60
C GLU A 164 -6.21 -0.76 8.69
N GLU A 165 -6.15 -1.52 7.58
CA GLU A 165 -5.47 -2.82 7.57
C GLU A 165 -3.94 -2.67 7.65
N VAL A 166 -3.37 -1.65 6.99
CA VAL A 166 -1.93 -1.35 7.09
C VAL A 166 -1.59 -0.93 8.51
N MET A 167 -2.34 -0.03 9.13
CA MET A 167 -2.11 0.41 10.51
C MET A 167 -2.14 -0.77 11.49
N LYS A 168 -3.15 -1.64 11.37
CA LYS A 168 -3.23 -2.86 12.19
C LYS A 168 -1.95 -3.69 12.09
N LYS A 169 -1.42 -3.90 10.87
CA LYS A 169 -0.18 -4.67 10.67
C LYS A 169 1.07 -3.97 11.18
N LEU A 170 1.13 -2.64 11.11
CA LEU A 170 2.24 -1.87 11.69
C LEU A 170 2.22 -1.94 13.22
N GLU A 171 1.06 -1.80 13.84
CA GLU A 171 0.87 -1.89 15.30
C GLU A 171 1.22 -3.27 15.85
N GLU A 172 0.78 -4.35 15.18
CA GLU A 172 1.16 -5.75 15.48
C GLU A 172 2.69 -5.96 15.49
N ARG A 173 3.43 -5.11 14.76
CA ARG A 173 4.89 -5.13 14.65
C ARG A 173 5.59 -4.08 15.52
N GLY A 174 4.83 -3.37 16.35
CA GLY A 174 5.34 -2.41 17.32
C GLY A 174 5.60 -1.01 16.77
N LEU A 175 5.11 -0.69 15.57
CA LEU A 175 5.10 0.68 15.05
C LEU A 175 3.78 1.36 15.45
N SER A 176 3.76 1.94 16.66
CA SER A 176 2.65 2.75 17.17
C SER A 176 3.15 4.11 17.68
N LEU A 177 2.27 5.10 17.78
CA LEU A 177 2.62 6.44 18.26
C LEU A 177 3.19 6.44 19.68
N GLU A 178 2.76 5.54 20.57
CA GLU A 178 3.30 5.50 21.95
C GLU A 178 4.74 4.98 22.00
N LYS A 179 5.15 4.20 20.99
CA LYS A 179 6.47 3.58 20.91
C LYS A 179 7.47 4.43 20.14
N LEU A 180 6.99 5.37 19.33
CA LEU A 180 7.82 6.26 18.52
C LEU A 180 8.03 7.58 19.25
N LYS A 181 9.28 8.03 19.30
CA LYS A 181 9.61 9.35 19.82
C LYS A 181 9.37 10.41 18.75
N ALA A 182 8.73 11.51 19.13
CA ALA A 182 8.71 12.71 18.30
C ALA A 182 10.14 13.25 18.11
N ASP A 183 10.40 13.84 16.95
CA ASP A 183 11.72 14.41 16.62
C ASP A 183 11.99 15.76 17.29
N LEU A 184 10.94 16.49 17.63
CA LEU A 184 11.00 17.82 18.24
C LEU A 184 10.00 17.92 19.41
N PRO A 185 10.27 18.78 20.40
CA PRO A 185 9.32 19.08 21.47
C PRO A 185 8.08 19.81 20.92
N LEU A 186 6.96 19.75 21.64
CA LEU A 186 5.84 20.64 21.37
C LEU A 186 6.20 22.05 21.85
N ILE A 187 5.64 23.08 21.21
CA ILE A 187 5.87 24.47 21.63
C ILE A 187 5.50 24.70 23.11
N ALA A 188 4.49 23.98 23.60
CA ALA A 188 4.07 24.02 25.00
C ALA A 188 5.10 23.43 25.98
N ASP A 189 6.02 22.59 25.50
CA ASP A 189 7.08 21.97 26.31
C ASP A 189 8.38 22.80 26.30
N ILE A 190 8.44 23.87 25.51
CA ILE A 190 9.60 24.75 25.42
C ILE A 190 9.51 25.78 26.54
N ASP A 191 10.42 25.66 27.51
CA ASP A 191 10.65 26.69 28.52
C ASP A 191 11.16 27.96 27.84
N HIS A 192 10.49 29.09 28.05
CA HIS A 192 10.87 30.36 27.44
C HIS A 192 12.25 30.85 27.94
N ASP A 193 12.58 30.55 29.20
CA ASP A 193 13.81 31.00 29.83
C ASP A 193 14.99 30.05 29.57
N ASP A 194 14.70 28.80 29.18
CA ASP A 194 15.70 27.80 28.76
C ASP A 194 15.17 26.88 27.62
N PRO A 195 15.04 27.41 26.39
CA PRO A 195 14.41 26.69 25.29
C PRO A 195 15.20 25.47 24.82
N LEU A 196 16.52 25.45 25.04
CA LEU A 196 17.39 24.36 24.59
C LEU A 196 17.16 23.06 25.38
N LYS A 197 16.69 23.17 26.63
CA LYS A 197 16.40 22.01 27.49
C LYS A 197 15.40 21.04 26.87
N ALA A 198 14.42 21.54 26.12
CA ALA A 198 13.40 20.72 25.47
C ALA A 198 13.94 19.85 24.31
N PHE A 199 15.14 20.15 23.80
CA PHE A 199 15.77 19.43 22.67
C PHE A 199 16.82 18.39 23.12
N GLN A 200 17.00 18.18 24.43
CA GLN A 200 18.01 17.27 24.99
C GLN A 200 17.48 15.86 25.33
N GLN A 201 16.23 15.52 24.97
CA GLN A 201 15.51 14.28 25.35
C GLN A 201 15.64 13.10 24.34
#